data_AF-A0A535EJT2-F1
#
_entry.id   AF-A0A535EJT2-F1
#
_cell.length_a   1.000
_cell.length_b   1.000
_cell.length_c   1.000
_cell.angle_alpha   90.00
_cell.angle_beta   90.00
_cell.angle_gamma   90.00
#
_symmetry.space_group_name_H-M   'P 1'
#
loop_
_entity.id
_entity.type
_entity.pdbx_description
1 polymer ?
#
loop_
_entity_poly.entity_id
_entity_poly.type
_entity_poly.pdbx_seq_one_letter_code
_entity_poly.pdbx_strand_id
1 'polypeptide(L)'
;MSKRKDGKRYRGPGAEPAIELPYQPDADLPPRRTELPVGIDHPAYPVLVGLALFPILMGGSGHHLAEDMPDDETHPFYPDHFWPYPIIAVIILAVVGLMSFVVQRNMLLEASADPREVVIPRPDWYFLFLFQFLKTGPELITALVIPPLILIWLLVFPFIDQGIGPIIARRMGWPRWVVPGHNWITGTLFCLFIAWILGLTFFALAGPNFCVPWPFFGIGTLCGA
;
A
#
# COMPACT_ATOMS: atom_id res chain seq x y z
N MET A 1 -15.96 9.00 43.23
CA MET A 1 -15.96 10.42 42.79
C MET A 1 -14.67 10.68 42.01
N SER A 2 -14.70 10.61 40.67
CA SER A 2 -13.55 10.90 39.81
C SER A 2 -13.87 12.14 38.97
N LYS A 3 -13.14 13.24 39.19
CA LYS A 3 -13.33 14.50 38.47
C LYS A 3 -12.74 14.38 37.06
N ARG A 4 -13.60 14.34 36.04
CA ARG A 4 -13.22 14.50 34.63
C ARG A 4 -12.76 15.95 34.42
N LYS A 5 -11.52 16.16 33.97
CA LYS A 5 -11.00 17.48 33.60
C LYS A 5 -11.62 17.86 32.26
N ASP A 6 -12.62 18.74 32.27
CA ASP A 6 -13.17 19.32 31.04
C ASP A 6 -12.16 20.33 30.47
N GLY A 7 -11.51 19.93 29.37
CA GLY A 7 -10.77 20.84 28.52
C GLY A 7 -11.75 21.86 27.92
N LYS A 8 -11.46 23.15 28.10
CA LYS A 8 -12.29 24.25 27.61
C LYS A 8 -12.41 24.17 26.08
N ARG A 9 -13.52 23.63 25.57
CA ARG A 9 -13.95 23.80 24.17
C ARG A 9 -14.37 25.26 24.00
N TYR A 10 -13.65 26.02 23.20
CA TYR A 10 -14.07 27.36 22.80
C TYR A 10 -15.33 27.23 21.93
N ARG A 11 -16.50 27.57 22.48
CA ARG A 11 -17.75 27.71 21.73
C ARG A 11 -17.82 29.12 21.17
N GLY A 12 -17.87 29.23 19.85
CA GLY A 12 -18.28 30.48 19.20
C GLY A 12 -19.69 30.88 19.65
N PRO A 13 -20.03 32.18 19.65
CA PRO A 13 -21.37 32.63 20.00
C PRO A 13 -22.36 32.05 18.99
N GLY A 14 -23.20 31.12 19.45
CA GLY A 14 -24.17 30.36 18.64
C GLY A 14 -23.96 28.83 18.58
N ALA A 15 -22.91 28.29 19.21
CA ALA A 15 -22.69 26.84 19.23
C ALA A 15 -23.61 26.13 20.25
N GLU A 16 -24.79 25.71 19.79
CA GLU A 16 -25.59 24.68 20.45
C GLU A 16 -24.78 23.36 20.54
N PRO A 17 -24.97 22.53 21.58
CA PRO A 17 -24.33 21.23 21.63
C PRO A 17 -24.78 20.42 20.40
N ALA A 18 -23.83 19.99 19.57
CA ALA A 18 -24.11 19.12 18.43
C ALA A 18 -24.84 17.88 18.95
N ILE A 19 -26.13 17.79 18.64
CA ILE A 19 -26.91 16.58 18.80
C ILE A 19 -26.40 15.68 17.67
N GLU A 20 -25.79 14.54 18.00
CA GLU A 20 -25.54 13.47 17.03
C GLU A 20 -26.90 13.00 16.51
N LEU A 21 -27.35 13.62 15.42
CA LEU A 21 -28.52 13.16 14.69
C LEU A 21 -28.12 11.85 14.00
N PRO A 22 -28.95 10.79 14.09
CA PRO A 22 -28.79 9.62 13.22
C PRO A 22 -28.64 10.10 11.79
N TYR A 23 -27.66 9.54 11.05
CA TYR A 23 -27.49 9.84 9.63
C TYR A 23 -28.82 9.59 8.90
N GLN A 24 -29.52 10.67 8.59
CA GLN A 24 -30.76 10.65 7.87
C GLN A 24 -30.40 11.04 6.43
N PRO A 25 -30.41 10.10 5.47
CA PRO A 25 -30.10 10.45 4.10
C PRO A 25 -31.12 11.48 3.62
N ASP A 26 -30.65 12.67 3.24
CA ASP A 26 -31.48 13.67 2.59
C ASP A 26 -32.00 13.07 1.28
N ALA A 27 -33.30 12.79 1.21
CA ALA A 27 -33.93 12.13 0.07
C ALA A 27 -33.80 12.94 -1.24
N ASP A 28 -33.52 14.24 -1.11
CA ASP A 28 -33.41 15.19 -2.21
C ASP A 28 -31.97 15.32 -2.75
N LEU A 29 -30.96 14.76 -2.07
CA LEU A 29 -29.59 14.72 -2.56
C LEU A 29 -29.38 13.49 -3.45
N PRO A 30 -28.81 13.64 -4.66
CA PRO A 30 -28.49 12.50 -5.49
C PRO A 30 -27.46 11.61 -4.75
N PRO A 31 -27.51 10.28 -4.94
CA PRO A 31 -26.62 9.38 -4.21
C PRO A 31 -25.16 9.72 -4.55
N ARG A 32 -24.30 9.88 -3.53
CA ARG A 32 -22.87 10.26 -3.64
C ARG A 32 -22.09 9.64 -4.81
N ARG A 33 -22.45 8.42 -5.23
CA ARG A 33 -21.91 7.74 -6.42
C ARG A 33 -21.98 8.59 -7.71
N THR A 34 -22.98 9.47 -7.85
CA THR A 34 -23.16 10.32 -9.03
C THR A 34 -22.37 11.63 -8.98
N GLU A 35 -21.76 11.97 -7.84
CA GLU A 35 -20.99 13.22 -7.68
C GLU A 35 -19.49 13.03 -7.94
N LEU A 36 -19.00 11.79 -7.86
CA LEU A 36 -17.59 11.49 -8.07
C LEU A 36 -17.27 11.49 -9.57
N PRO A 37 -16.27 12.27 -10.04
CA PRO A 37 -15.85 12.23 -11.45
C PRO A 37 -15.40 10.84 -11.90
N VAL A 38 -14.90 10.03 -10.96
CA VAL A 38 -14.50 8.63 -11.16
C VAL A 38 -15.16 7.80 -10.07
N GLY A 39 -16.40 7.35 -10.32
CA GLY A 39 -17.13 6.41 -9.47
C GLY A 39 -16.70 4.96 -9.70
N ILE A 40 -17.16 4.02 -8.87
CA ILE A 40 -16.86 2.57 -8.96
C ILE A 40 -17.25 1.98 -10.33
N ASP A 41 -18.26 2.56 -10.97
CA ASP A 41 -18.79 2.22 -12.29
C ASP A 41 -18.01 2.86 -13.45
N HIS A 42 -16.93 3.60 -13.18
CA HIS A 42 -16.20 4.32 -14.21
C HIS A 42 -15.50 3.35 -15.20
N PRO A 43 -15.68 3.55 -16.52
CA PRO A 43 -15.14 2.63 -17.54
C PRO A 43 -13.61 2.58 -17.58
N ALA A 44 -12.92 3.53 -16.94
CA ALA A 44 -11.47 3.46 -16.80
C ALA A 44 -10.99 2.18 -16.10
N TYR A 45 -11.74 1.63 -15.13
CA TYR A 45 -11.29 0.41 -14.45
C TYR A 45 -11.18 -0.79 -15.40
N PRO A 46 -12.24 -1.20 -16.13
CA PRO A 46 -12.10 -2.29 -17.09
C PRO A 46 -11.13 -1.96 -18.23
N VAL A 47 -11.00 -0.69 -18.64
CA VAL A 47 -10.01 -0.28 -19.64
C VAL A 47 -8.57 -0.48 -19.13
N LEU A 48 -8.27 -0.07 -17.90
CA LEU A 48 -6.94 -0.26 -17.28
C LEU A 48 -6.64 -1.73 -17.04
N VAL A 49 -7.63 -2.51 -16.57
CA VAL A 49 -7.50 -3.97 -16.44
C VAL A 49 -7.24 -4.59 -17.81
N GLY A 50 -7.99 -4.19 -18.84
CA GLY A 50 -7.77 -4.66 -20.21
C GLY A 50 -6.38 -4.31 -20.73
N LEU A 51 -5.90 -3.09 -20.50
CA LEU A 51 -4.56 -2.64 -20.89
C LEU A 51 -3.47 -3.43 -20.16
N ALA A 52 -3.67 -3.76 -18.87
CA ALA A 52 -2.74 -4.58 -18.10
C ALA A 52 -2.75 -6.05 -18.53
N LEU A 53 -3.91 -6.60 -18.90
CA LEU A 53 -4.06 -7.97 -19.36
C LEU A 53 -3.62 -8.17 -20.81
N PHE A 54 -3.77 -7.16 -21.66
CA PHE A 54 -3.42 -7.23 -23.09
C PHE A 54 -2.00 -7.76 -23.34
N PRO A 55 -0.92 -7.23 -22.73
CA PRO A 55 0.43 -7.78 -22.93
C PRO A 55 0.63 -9.15 -22.29
N ILE A 56 -0.17 -9.52 -21.28
CA ILE A 56 -0.09 -10.86 -20.66
C ILE A 56 -0.76 -11.90 -21.57
N LEU A 57 -1.90 -11.55 -22.17
CA LEU A 57 -2.69 -12.42 -23.04
C LEU A 57 -2.12 -12.51 -24.47
N MET A 58 -1.59 -11.40 -24.98
CA MET A 58 -1.10 -11.28 -26.37
C MET A 58 0.43 -11.21 -26.47
N GLY A 59 1.14 -11.04 -25.35
CA GLY A 59 2.59 -10.91 -25.34
C GLY A 59 3.31 -12.26 -25.25
N GLY A 60 4.51 -12.32 -25.82
CA GLY A 60 5.33 -13.52 -25.88
C GLY A 60 5.93 -13.97 -24.54
N SER A 61 5.83 -13.17 -23.47
CA SER A 61 6.52 -13.39 -22.20
C SER A 61 6.25 -14.76 -21.53
N GLY A 62 5.18 -15.46 -21.92
CA GLY A 62 4.92 -16.84 -21.49
C GLY A 62 5.31 -17.94 -22.49
N HIS A 63 5.32 -17.66 -23.80
CA HIS A 63 5.58 -18.69 -24.82
C HIS A 63 7.05 -19.12 -24.83
N HIS A 64 7.98 -18.18 -24.66
CA HIS A 64 9.41 -18.46 -24.75
C HIS A 64 9.93 -19.33 -23.59
N LEU A 65 9.32 -19.23 -22.40
CA LEU A 65 9.72 -20.02 -21.24
C LEU A 65 9.05 -21.40 -21.20
N ALA A 66 7.90 -21.56 -21.85
CA ALA A 66 7.19 -22.83 -21.93
C ALA A 66 7.79 -23.76 -22.99
N GLU A 67 8.29 -23.22 -24.11
CA GLU A 67 8.93 -24.02 -25.17
C GLU A 67 10.33 -24.55 -24.77
N ASP A 68 11.03 -23.83 -23.88
CA ASP A 68 12.37 -24.19 -23.40
C ASP A 68 12.36 -25.07 -22.13
N MET A 69 11.18 -25.35 -21.55
CA MET A 69 11.08 -26.11 -20.30
C MET A 69 11.04 -27.62 -20.58
N PRO A 70 11.83 -28.45 -19.90
CA PRO A 70 11.80 -29.90 -20.06
C PRO A 70 10.39 -30.46 -19.83
N ASP A 71 9.92 -31.35 -20.70
CA ASP A 71 8.56 -31.92 -20.62
C ASP A 71 8.26 -32.56 -19.25
N ASP A 72 9.28 -33.07 -18.55
CA ASP A 72 9.19 -33.68 -17.22
C ASP A 72 8.99 -32.67 -16.07
N GLU A 73 9.25 -31.38 -16.28
CA GLU A 73 8.97 -30.29 -15.34
C GLU A 73 7.63 -29.57 -15.62
N THR A 74 6.98 -29.90 -16.75
CA THR A 74 5.70 -29.30 -17.13
C THR A 74 4.51 -30.14 -16.66
N HIS A 75 3.46 -29.46 -16.19
CA HIS A 75 2.19 -30.10 -15.83
C HIS A 75 1.05 -29.53 -16.67
N PRO A 76 0.05 -30.33 -17.06
CA PRO A 76 -1.10 -29.84 -17.81
C PRO A 76 -1.82 -28.72 -17.07
N PHE A 77 -2.21 -27.67 -17.80
CA PHE A 77 -3.00 -26.57 -17.21
C PHE A 77 -4.30 -27.09 -16.61
N TYR A 78 -4.98 -27.99 -17.31
CA TYR A 78 -6.17 -28.68 -16.82
C TYR A 78 -5.86 -30.17 -16.68
N PRO A 79 -6.11 -30.80 -15.51
CA PRO A 79 -6.80 -30.24 -14.33
C PRO A 79 -5.88 -29.56 -13.30
N ASP A 80 -4.57 -29.86 -13.33
CA ASP A 80 -3.68 -29.65 -12.18
C ASP A 80 -3.47 -28.18 -11.83
N HIS A 81 -3.35 -27.29 -12.83
CA HIS A 81 -3.16 -25.86 -12.60
C HIS A 81 -4.48 -25.11 -12.37
N PHE A 82 -5.60 -25.60 -12.92
CA PHE A 82 -6.90 -24.92 -12.85
C PHE A 82 -7.57 -25.04 -11.47
N TRP A 83 -7.53 -26.22 -10.84
CA TRP A 83 -8.26 -26.48 -9.59
C TRP A 83 -7.89 -25.62 -8.37
N PRO A 84 -6.62 -25.20 -8.18
CA PRO A 84 -6.26 -24.30 -7.09
C PRO A 84 -6.99 -22.94 -7.12
N TYR A 85 -7.29 -22.38 -8.30
CA TYR A 85 -7.89 -21.05 -8.42
C TYR A 85 -9.28 -20.90 -7.78
N PRO A 86 -10.29 -21.76 -8.07
CA PRO A 86 -11.59 -21.65 -7.41
C PRO A 86 -11.47 -21.90 -5.90
N ILE A 87 -10.55 -22.77 -5.45
CA ILE A 87 -10.31 -23.01 -4.03
C ILE A 87 -9.77 -21.74 -3.36
N ILE A 88 -8.76 -21.09 -3.96
CA ILE A 88 -8.21 -19.82 -3.47
C ILE A 88 -9.30 -18.74 -3.46
N ALA A 89 -10.13 -18.65 -4.50
CA ALA A 89 -11.23 -17.69 -4.57
C ALA A 89 -12.24 -17.88 -3.43
N VAL A 90 -12.64 -19.13 -3.14
CA VAL A 90 -13.54 -19.44 -2.02
C VAL A 90 -12.88 -19.11 -0.69
N ILE A 91 -11.59 -19.41 -0.51
CA ILE A 91 -10.85 -19.07 0.72
C ILE A 91 -10.80 -17.55 0.91
N ILE A 92 -10.47 -16.78 -0.13
CA ILE A 92 -10.44 -15.31 -0.06
C ILE A 92 -11.82 -14.78 0.31
N LEU A 93 -12.88 -15.26 -0.34
CA LEU A 93 -14.25 -14.84 -0.05
C LEU A 93 -14.64 -15.18 1.39
N ALA A 94 -14.27 -16.36 1.88
CA ALA A 94 -14.53 -16.77 3.26
C ALA A 94 -13.77 -15.91 4.27
N VAL A 95 -12.50 -15.61 4.02
CA VAL A 95 -11.67 -14.76 4.91
C VAL A 95 -12.20 -13.33 4.94
N VAL A 96 -12.48 -12.74 3.78
CA VAL A 96 -13.04 -11.37 3.70
C VAL A 96 -14.42 -11.32 4.33
N GLY A 97 -15.28 -12.32 4.08
CA GLY A 97 -16.59 -12.44 4.71
C GLY A 97 -16.50 -12.56 6.23
N LEU A 98 -15.57 -13.38 6.74
CA LEU A 98 -15.33 -13.53 8.18
C LEU A 98 -14.80 -12.22 8.80
N MET A 99 -13.85 -11.54 8.16
CA MET A 99 -13.37 -10.23 8.63
C MET A 99 -14.51 -9.21 8.65
N SER A 100 -15.33 -9.17 7.61
CA SER A 100 -16.52 -8.31 7.53
C SER A 100 -17.55 -8.63 8.60
N PHE A 101 -17.60 -9.87 9.11
CA PHE A 101 -18.50 -10.25 10.19
C PHE A 101 -17.93 -9.92 11.58
N VAL A 102 -16.65 -10.20 11.81
CA VAL A 102 -16.00 -10.04 13.13
C VAL A 102 -15.63 -8.59 13.44
N VAL A 103 -15.20 -7.82 12.43
CA VAL A 103 -14.54 -6.51 12.61
C VAL A 103 -15.47 -5.34 12.22
N GLN A 104 -16.79 -5.56 12.21
CA GLN A 104 -17.79 -4.56 11.78
C GLN A 104 -17.65 -3.20 12.47
N ARG A 105 -17.35 -3.19 13.76
CA ARG A 105 -17.19 -1.97 14.57
C ARG A 105 -16.07 -1.07 14.05
N ASN A 106 -15.01 -1.65 13.50
CA ASN A 106 -13.84 -0.92 13.00
C ASN A 106 -13.99 -0.55 11.52
N MET A 107 -14.98 -1.10 10.82
CA MET A 107 -15.28 -0.80 9.41
C MET A 107 -16.35 0.29 9.25
N LEU A 108 -16.84 0.85 10.36
CA LEU A 108 -17.74 1.99 10.32
C LEU A 108 -17.00 3.19 9.74
N LEU A 109 -17.62 3.84 8.75
CA LEU A 109 -17.11 5.10 8.22
C LEU A 109 -17.05 6.10 9.37
N GLU A 110 -15.97 6.89 9.39
CA GLU A 110 -15.85 8.02 10.31
C GLU A 110 -16.96 9.05 10.02
N ALA A 111 -17.17 9.95 10.98
CA ALA A 111 -18.16 11.02 10.83
C ALA A 111 -17.92 11.78 9.51
N SER A 112 -19.02 12.26 8.91
CA SER A 112 -18.92 13.08 7.70
C SER A 112 -17.96 14.23 7.95
N ALA A 113 -17.03 14.47 7.03
CA ALA A 113 -15.98 15.46 7.19
C ALA A 113 -16.56 16.85 7.50
N ASP A 114 -16.37 17.31 8.74
CA ASP A 114 -16.66 18.69 9.16
C ASP A 114 -15.35 19.50 9.17
N PRO A 115 -15.23 20.55 8.32
CA PRO A 115 -14.03 21.39 8.29
C PRO A 115 -13.79 22.18 9.59
N ARG A 116 -14.74 22.18 10.53
CA ARG A 116 -14.61 22.82 11.85
C ARG A 116 -14.04 21.88 12.91
N GLU A 117 -14.01 20.57 12.64
CA GLU A 117 -13.50 19.59 13.58
C GLU A 117 -11.98 19.39 13.40
N VAL A 118 -11.25 19.39 14.53
CA VAL A 118 -9.82 19.06 14.53
C VAL A 118 -9.67 17.57 14.81
N VAL A 119 -9.50 16.80 13.73
CA VAL A 119 -9.21 15.37 13.80
C VAL A 119 -7.71 15.11 13.70
N ILE A 120 -7.23 14.10 14.44
CA ILE A 120 -5.87 13.61 14.28
C ILE A 120 -5.86 12.72 13.04
N PRO A 121 -5.12 13.05 11.97
CA PRO A 121 -5.12 12.25 10.76
C PRO A 121 -4.44 10.92 11.05
N ARG A 122 -5.23 9.83 11.07
CA ARG A 122 -4.72 8.47 11.20
C ARG A 122 -4.75 7.79 9.84
N PRO A 123 -3.59 7.43 9.26
CA PRO A 123 -3.58 6.71 8.00
C PRO A 123 -4.08 5.27 8.21
N ASP A 124 -4.58 4.67 7.14
CA ASP A 124 -4.89 3.25 7.15
C ASP A 124 -3.64 2.38 7.32
N TRP A 125 -3.85 1.14 7.77
CA TRP A 125 -2.79 0.20 8.13
C TRP A 125 -1.75 -0.03 7.02
N TYR A 126 -2.18 0.01 5.75
CA TYR A 126 -1.30 -0.19 4.59
C TYR A 126 -0.39 1.01 4.29
N PHE A 127 -0.67 2.18 4.88
CA PHE A 127 0.14 3.40 4.73
C PHE A 127 0.96 3.76 5.96
N LEU A 128 0.86 2.99 7.04
CA LEU A 128 1.58 3.27 8.30
C LEU A 128 3.10 3.39 8.09
N PHE A 129 3.70 2.50 7.31
CA PHE A 129 5.14 2.55 7.05
C PHE A 129 5.57 3.81 6.28
N LEU A 130 4.76 4.30 5.34
CA LEU A 130 5.05 5.51 4.59
C LEU A 130 4.94 6.75 5.48
N PHE A 131 3.95 6.79 6.35
CA PHE A 131 3.80 7.90 7.30
C PHE A 131 4.93 7.92 8.33
N GLN A 132 5.35 6.75 8.82
CA GLN A 132 6.51 6.67 9.69
C GLN A 132 7.79 7.06 8.95
N PHE A 133 7.94 6.63 7.69
CA PHE A 133 9.05 7.01 6.84
C PHE A 133 9.13 8.52 6.61
N LEU A 134 7.99 9.18 6.40
CA LEU A 134 7.91 10.64 6.25
C LEU A 134 8.61 11.37 7.40
N LYS A 135 8.35 10.92 8.64
CA LYS A 135 8.91 11.51 9.87
C LYS A 135 10.41 11.25 10.07
N THR A 136 11.03 10.34 9.29
CA THR A 136 12.45 9.98 9.49
C THR A 136 13.44 11.03 8.97
N GLY A 137 12.99 12.01 8.18
CA GLY A 137 13.85 13.01 7.55
C GLY A 137 13.08 14.23 7.06
N PRO A 138 13.72 15.10 6.25
CA PRO A 138 13.07 16.27 5.68
C PRO A 138 11.88 15.87 4.81
N GLU A 139 10.70 16.40 5.13
CA GLU A 139 9.43 16.00 4.49
C GLU A 139 9.47 16.09 2.96
N LEU A 140 10.14 17.12 2.42
CA LEU A 140 10.32 17.28 0.97
C LEU A 140 11.03 16.07 0.34
N ILE A 141 12.06 15.54 1.01
CA ILE A 141 12.86 14.44 0.48
C ILE A 141 12.10 13.12 0.63
N THR A 142 11.56 12.86 1.83
CA THR A 142 10.91 11.59 2.16
C THR A 142 9.54 11.42 1.49
N ALA A 143 8.77 12.50 1.29
CA ALA A 143 7.49 12.44 0.56
C ALA A 143 7.64 12.61 -0.95
N LEU A 144 8.38 13.61 -1.42
CA LEU A 144 8.35 14.01 -2.84
C LEU A 144 9.52 13.47 -3.66
N VAL A 145 10.69 13.22 -3.07
CA VAL A 145 11.87 12.83 -3.86
C VAL A 145 12.03 11.31 -3.91
N ILE A 146 11.98 10.64 -2.76
CA ILE A 146 12.32 9.21 -2.67
C ILE A 146 11.28 8.33 -3.38
N PRO A 147 9.95 8.45 -3.14
CA PRO A 147 8.96 7.58 -3.77
C PRO A 147 8.98 7.61 -5.32
N PRO A 148 8.97 8.77 -6.00
CA PRO A 148 9.03 8.77 -7.46
C PRO A 148 10.38 8.31 -8.00
N LEU A 149 11.48 8.55 -7.27
CA LEU A 149 12.79 8.01 -7.68
C LEU A 149 12.78 6.48 -7.68
N ILE A 150 12.19 5.85 -6.66
CA ILE A 150 12.04 4.38 -6.61
C ILE A 150 11.19 3.89 -7.79
N LEU A 151 10.08 4.56 -8.10
CA LEU A 151 9.22 4.19 -9.24
C LEU A 151 9.94 4.35 -10.59
N ILE A 152 10.65 5.46 -10.79
CA ILE A 152 11.47 5.68 -12.00
C ILE A 152 12.56 4.62 -12.08
N TRP A 153 13.22 4.31 -10.98
CA TRP A 153 14.25 3.28 -10.93
C TRP A 153 13.68 1.91 -11.33
N LEU A 154 12.50 1.54 -10.82
CA LEU A 154 11.82 0.29 -11.18
C LEU A 154 11.40 0.27 -12.66
N LEU A 155 10.94 1.39 -13.20
CA LEU A 155 10.54 1.52 -14.61
C LEU A 155 11.74 1.46 -15.56
N VAL A 156 12.87 2.05 -15.15
CA VAL A 156 14.12 2.05 -15.91
C VAL A 156 14.92 0.75 -15.72
N PHE A 157 14.61 -0.02 -14.67
CA PHE A 157 15.25 -1.29 -14.32
C PHE A 157 15.42 -2.27 -15.50
N PRO A 158 14.39 -2.62 -16.29
CA PRO A 158 14.55 -3.56 -17.41
C PRO A 158 15.58 -3.09 -18.45
N PHE A 159 15.70 -1.77 -18.68
CA PHE A 159 16.68 -1.23 -19.62
C PHE A 159 18.11 -1.27 -19.07
N ILE A 160 18.26 -1.05 -17.76
CA ILE A 160 19.55 -1.21 -17.07
C ILE A 160 19.98 -2.66 -17.14
N ASP A 161 19.07 -3.60 -16.88
CA ASP A 161 19.36 -5.03 -16.84
C ASP A 161 19.84 -5.57 -18.19
N GLN A 162 19.18 -5.17 -19.29
CA GLN A 162 19.54 -5.63 -20.63
C GLN A 162 20.78 -4.94 -21.22
N GLY A 163 20.93 -3.63 -21.00
CA GLY A 163 21.98 -2.84 -21.67
C GLY A 163 23.22 -2.62 -20.82
N ILE A 164 23.05 -1.87 -19.73
CA ILE A 164 24.17 -1.32 -18.94
C ILE A 164 24.76 -2.37 -17.99
N GLY A 165 23.93 -3.26 -17.45
CA GLY A 165 24.31 -4.28 -16.49
C GLY A 165 25.47 -5.17 -16.94
N PRO A 166 25.38 -5.82 -18.12
CA PRO A 166 26.45 -6.65 -18.66
C PRO A 166 27.76 -5.87 -18.93
N ILE A 167 27.67 -4.57 -19.22
CA ILE A 167 28.84 -3.70 -19.41
C ILE A 167 29.52 -3.42 -18.07
N ILE A 168 28.76 -3.07 -17.04
CA ILE A 168 29.27 -2.83 -15.69
C ILE A 168 29.90 -4.11 -15.11
N ALA A 169 29.25 -5.26 -15.29
CA ALA A 169 29.77 -6.54 -14.81
C ALA A 169 31.16 -6.83 -15.39
N ARG A 170 31.34 -6.67 -16.71
CA ARG A 170 32.65 -6.83 -17.36
C ARG A 170 33.70 -5.85 -16.84
N ARG A 171 33.32 -4.60 -16.56
CA ARG A 171 34.23 -3.57 -16.05
C ARG A 171 34.64 -3.81 -14.60
N MET A 172 33.75 -4.32 -13.77
CA MET A 172 34.03 -4.66 -12.36
C MET A 172 34.62 -6.07 -12.18
N GLY A 173 34.85 -6.81 -13.27
CA GLY A 173 35.38 -8.18 -13.22
C GLY A 173 34.39 -9.20 -12.65
N TRP A 174 33.10 -8.89 -12.64
CA TRP A 174 32.07 -9.81 -12.16
C TRP A 174 31.74 -10.85 -13.24
N PRO A 175 31.62 -12.14 -12.90
CA PRO A 175 31.39 -13.21 -13.87
C PRO A 175 30.04 -13.10 -14.57
N ARG A 176 29.05 -12.46 -13.93
CA ARG A 176 27.72 -12.17 -14.50
C ARG A 176 27.13 -10.95 -13.81
N TRP A 177 26.24 -10.25 -14.52
CA TRP A 177 25.42 -9.20 -13.93
C TRP A 177 24.46 -9.77 -12.89
N VAL A 178 24.18 -9.00 -11.84
CA VAL A 178 23.29 -9.41 -10.75
C VAL A 178 21.85 -9.20 -11.20
N VAL A 179 21.30 -10.18 -11.91
CA VAL A 179 19.89 -10.21 -12.28
C VAL A 179 19.05 -10.49 -11.03
N PRO A 180 17.98 -9.71 -10.74
CA PRO A 180 17.04 -10.03 -9.66
C PRO A 180 16.46 -11.43 -9.88
N GLY A 181 16.64 -12.31 -8.91
CA GLY A 181 16.27 -13.72 -9.04
C GLY A 181 16.79 -14.54 -7.87
N HIS A 182 17.05 -15.83 -8.08
CA HIS A 182 17.58 -16.72 -7.04
C HIS A 182 19.07 -16.48 -6.79
N ASN A 183 19.42 -15.30 -6.26
CA ASN A 183 20.74 -15.00 -5.77
C ASN A 183 20.65 -14.46 -4.33
N TRP A 184 21.64 -14.77 -3.51
CA TRP A 184 21.59 -14.44 -2.08
C TRP A 184 21.62 -12.92 -1.84
N ILE A 185 22.21 -12.14 -2.73
CA ILE A 185 22.33 -10.68 -2.61
C ILE A 185 20.97 -9.99 -2.77
N THR A 186 20.27 -10.27 -3.87
CA THR A 186 18.94 -9.71 -4.16
C THR A 186 17.89 -10.25 -3.22
N GLY A 187 17.99 -11.53 -2.82
CA GLY A 187 17.18 -12.10 -1.75
C GLY A 187 17.40 -11.37 -0.42
N THR A 188 18.66 -11.11 -0.04
CA THR A 188 18.97 -10.37 1.19
C THR A 188 18.46 -8.93 1.12
N LEU A 189 18.66 -8.22 -0.01
CA LEU A 189 18.13 -6.87 -0.19
C LEU A 189 16.60 -6.82 -0.10
N PHE A 190 15.90 -7.78 -0.71
CA PHE A 190 14.46 -7.88 -0.62
C PHE A 190 14.00 -8.16 0.81
N CYS A 191 14.63 -9.10 1.51
CA CYS A 191 14.34 -9.38 2.91
C CYS A 191 14.60 -8.17 3.82
N LEU A 192 15.68 -7.42 3.60
CA LEU A 192 15.97 -6.18 4.32
C LEU A 192 14.91 -5.10 4.04
N PHE A 193 14.45 -4.99 2.79
CA PHE A 193 13.38 -4.06 2.43
C PHE A 193 12.06 -4.41 3.11
N ILE A 194 11.68 -5.69 3.12
CA ILE A 194 10.49 -6.16 3.85
C ILE A 194 10.65 -5.95 5.36
N ALA A 195 11.80 -6.29 5.93
CA ALA A 195 12.08 -6.07 7.35
C ALA A 195 12.01 -4.58 7.71
N TRP A 196 12.45 -3.69 6.82
CA TRP A 196 12.33 -2.25 6.98
C TRP A 196 10.87 -1.78 6.96
N ILE A 197 10.05 -2.25 6.00
CA ILE A 197 8.59 -1.96 5.97
C ILE A 197 7.90 -2.44 7.24
N LEU A 198 8.17 -3.67 7.67
CA LEU A 198 7.56 -4.26 8.87
C LEU A 198 8.04 -3.54 10.12
N GLY A 199 9.32 -3.18 10.20
CA GLY A 199 9.88 -2.41 11.31
C GLY A 199 9.24 -1.04 11.44
N LEU A 200 9.06 -0.32 10.33
CA LEU A 200 8.37 0.98 10.32
C LEU A 200 6.89 0.85 10.65
N THR A 201 6.22 -0.17 10.13
CA THR A 201 4.81 -0.47 10.47
C THR A 201 4.66 -0.76 11.96
N PHE A 202 5.54 -1.59 12.53
CA PHE A 202 5.52 -1.91 13.95
C PHE A 202 5.79 -0.66 14.81
N PHE A 203 6.74 0.17 14.39
CA PHE A 203 7.03 1.43 15.08
C PHE A 203 5.86 2.41 15.02
N ALA A 204 5.15 2.48 13.89
CA ALA A 204 3.93 3.25 13.76
C ALA A 204 2.82 2.72 14.70
N LEU A 205 2.64 1.40 14.78
CA LEU A 205 1.65 0.77 15.66
C LEU A 205 1.96 0.94 17.16
N ALA A 206 3.21 1.20 17.54
CA ALA A 206 3.58 1.50 18.92
C ALA A 206 2.99 2.83 19.43
N GLY A 207 2.53 3.68 18.50
CA GLY A 207 1.80 4.91 18.79
C GLY A 207 2.68 6.09 19.23
N PRO A 208 2.07 7.27 19.46
CA PRO A 208 2.78 8.53 19.66
C PRO A 208 3.55 8.61 20.99
N ASN A 209 3.24 7.73 21.95
CA ASN A 209 3.93 7.70 23.25
C ASN A 209 5.27 6.96 23.20
N PHE A 210 5.50 6.17 22.14
CA PHE A 210 6.75 5.44 21.98
C PHE A 210 7.69 6.24 21.08
N CYS A 211 8.74 6.79 21.69
CA CYS A 211 9.73 7.60 21.01
C CYS A 211 11.12 6.99 21.17
N VAL A 212 11.90 7.03 20.09
CA VAL A 212 13.27 6.52 20.04
C VAL A 212 14.20 7.67 19.67
N PRO A 213 15.40 7.78 20.27
CA PRO A 213 16.38 8.77 19.85
C PRO A 213 16.75 8.56 18.38
N TRP A 214 16.63 9.60 17.57
CA TRP A 214 16.86 9.57 16.13
C TRP A 214 17.99 10.52 15.75
N PRO A 215 19.20 10.00 15.44
CA PRO A 215 20.38 10.83 15.22
C PRO A 215 20.42 11.46 13.82
N PHE A 216 19.54 11.05 12.91
CA PHE A 216 19.56 11.53 11.52
C PHE A 216 18.77 12.83 11.36
N PHE A 217 19.26 13.70 10.47
CA PHE A 217 18.62 14.97 10.08
C PHE A 217 18.31 15.95 11.22
N GLY A 218 18.97 15.82 12.39
CA GLY A 218 18.83 16.75 13.51
C GLY A 218 17.48 16.70 14.25
N ILE A 219 16.68 15.65 14.04
CA ILE A 219 15.32 15.51 14.60
C ILE A 219 15.36 15.22 16.11
N GLY A 220 16.42 14.57 16.61
CA GLY A 220 16.65 14.30 18.02
C GLY A 220 15.82 13.12 18.55
N THR A 221 14.49 13.24 18.50
CA THR A 221 13.56 12.18 18.94
C THR A 221 12.48 11.95 17.90
N LEU A 222 12.32 10.69 17.49
CA LEU A 222 11.29 10.26 16.55
C LEU A 222 10.24 9.44 17.32
N CYS A 223 8.97 9.80 17.17
CA CYS A 223 7.85 9.08 17.80
C CYS A 223 7.02 8.34 16.75
N GLY A 224 6.31 7.30 17.19
CA GLY A 224 5.35 6.56 16.37
C GLY A 224 4.24 7.45 15.79
N ALA A 225 3.57 6.93 14.76
CA ALA A 225 2.38 7.50 14.14
C ALA A 225 1.21 7.63 15.11
#